data_AF-I3VJ84-F1
#
_entry.id   AF-I3VJ84-F1
#
_cell.length_a   1.000
_cell.length_b   1.000
_cell.length_c   1.000
_cell.angle_alpha   90.00
_cell.angle_beta   90.00
_cell.angle_gamma   90.00
#
_symmetry.space_group_name_H-M   'P 1'
#
loop_
_entity.id
_entity.type
_entity.pdbx_description
1 polymer ?
#
loop_
_entity_poly.entity_id
_entity_poly.type
_entity_poly.pdbx_seq_one_letter_code
_entity_poly.pdbx_strand_id
1 'polypeptide(L)'
;SFCDRVISGEWKGYTGKAITDVINIGIGGSDLGPYMVTEALRPYKNHLNMHFVSNVDGTHIAETLKKVNPETTLVLVASKTFTTQETMTNANSARDWFLASAKDEAHIAKHFAALSTNAKEVEKFGIDTANM
;
A
#
# COMPACT_ATOMS: atom_id res chain seq x y z
N SER A 1 4.67 3.36 17.59
CA SER A 1 5.09 3.86 16.26
C SER A 1 4.05 3.47 15.20
N PHE A 2 4.17 3.88 13.93
CA PHE A 2 3.22 3.50 12.87
C PHE A 2 3.10 1.96 12.72
N CYS A 3 4.24 1.28 12.57
CA CYS A 3 4.27 -0.17 12.41
C CYS A 3 3.62 -0.91 13.58
N ASP A 4 3.86 -0.48 14.83
CA ASP A 4 3.26 -1.12 16.01
C ASP A 4 1.73 -1.03 15.97
N ARG A 5 1.17 0.11 15.53
CA ARG A 5 -0.27 0.30 15.41
C ARG A 5 -0.88 -0.64 14.36
N VAL A 6 -0.22 -0.79 13.21
CA VAL A 6 -0.67 -1.72 12.15
C VAL A 6 -0.57 -3.17 12.62
N ILE A 7 0.58 -3.58 13.17
CA ILE A 7 0.84 -4.98 13.54
C ILE A 7 0.00 -5.42 14.74
N SER A 8 -0.18 -4.57 15.74
CA SER A 8 -1.04 -4.86 16.90
C SER A 8 -2.54 -4.87 16.56
N GLY A 9 -2.90 -4.34 15.39
CA GLY A 9 -4.29 -4.17 14.99
C GLY A 9 -4.98 -2.96 15.65
N GLU A 10 -4.25 -2.06 16.31
CA GLU A 10 -4.77 -0.76 16.75
C GLU A 10 -5.20 0.09 15.54
N TRP A 11 -4.40 0.07 14.47
CA TRP A 11 -4.77 0.68 13.20
C TRP A 11 -5.92 -0.09 12.57
N LYS A 12 -7.03 0.61 12.34
CA LYS A 12 -8.23 0.04 11.75
C LYS A 12 -8.47 0.57 10.35
N GLY A 13 -8.92 -0.31 9.47
CA GLY A 13 -9.48 0.05 8.18
C GLY A 13 -10.78 0.84 8.31
N TYR A 14 -11.36 1.21 7.17
CA TYR A 14 -12.53 2.07 7.10
C TYR A 14 -13.78 1.45 7.74
N THR A 15 -13.86 0.13 7.81
CA THR A 15 -14.94 -0.63 8.48
C THR A 15 -14.63 -1.00 9.92
N GLY A 16 -13.50 -0.54 10.49
CA GLY A 16 -13.10 -0.85 11.86
C GLY A 16 -12.36 -2.18 12.03
N LYS A 17 -12.13 -2.94 10.96
CA LYS A 17 -11.34 -4.18 10.97
C LYS A 17 -9.84 -3.90 11.02
N ALA A 18 -9.06 -4.82 11.61
CA ALA A 18 -7.61 -4.73 11.59
C ALA A 18 -7.04 -5.08 10.20
N ILE A 19 -5.86 -4.55 9.88
CA ILE A 19 -5.16 -4.85 8.63
C ILE A 19 -4.62 -6.29 8.65
N THR A 20 -4.79 -7.00 7.54
CA THR A 20 -4.31 -8.38 7.31
C THR A 20 -3.31 -8.46 6.16
N ASP A 21 -3.42 -7.55 5.20
CA ASP A 21 -2.65 -7.56 3.96
C ASP A 21 -1.97 -6.21 3.74
N VAL A 22 -0.73 -6.24 3.24
CA VAL A 22 0.03 -5.06 2.88
C VAL A 22 0.53 -5.21 1.44
N ILE A 23 0.23 -4.25 0.58
CA ILE A 23 0.72 -4.20 -0.80
C ILE A 23 1.76 -3.10 -0.91
N ASN A 24 3.01 -3.45 -1.20
CA ASN A 24 4.05 -2.49 -1.56
C ASN A 24 4.04 -2.26 -3.07
N ILE A 25 3.77 -1.02 -3.49
CA ILE A 25 3.80 -0.60 -4.89
C ILE A 25 5.03 0.28 -5.11
N GLY A 26 5.96 -0.18 -5.93
CA GLY A 26 7.21 0.53 -6.21
C GLY A 26 8.00 -0.19 -7.29
N ILE A 27 8.98 0.47 -7.89
CA ILE A 27 9.84 -0.16 -8.91
C ILE A 27 11.32 -0.07 -8.54
N GLY A 28 12.14 -0.95 -9.12
CA GLY A 28 13.59 -0.94 -8.92
C GLY A 28 13.96 -1.01 -7.43
N GLY A 29 14.68 0.00 -6.93
CA GLY A 29 15.09 0.05 -5.53
C GLY A 29 13.92 0.10 -4.52
N SER A 30 12.75 0.61 -4.92
CA SER A 30 11.55 0.64 -4.09
C SER A 30 10.83 -0.70 -3.96
N ASP A 31 11.30 -1.74 -4.67
CA ASP A 31 10.71 -3.08 -4.71
C ASP A 31 11.73 -4.17 -4.39
N LEU A 32 12.84 -4.21 -5.13
CA LEU A 32 13.82 -5.31 -5.09
C LEU A 32 14.38 -5.57 -3.70
N GLY A 33 14.77 -4.52 -2.98
CA GLY A 33 15.31 -4.62 -1.62
C GLY A 33 14.27 -5.13 -0.62
N PRO A 34 13.12 -4.44 -0.48
CA PRO A 34 12.02 -4.87 0.37
C PRO A 34 11.54 -6.30 0.09
N TYR A 35 11.34 -6.66 -1.19
CA TYR A 35 10.93 -8.01 -1.56
C TYR A 35 11.98 -9.06 -1.15
N MET A 36 13.26 -8.84 -1.49
CA MET A 36 14.32 -9.77 -1.16
C MET A 36 14.45 -10.02 0.35
N VAL A 37 14.43 -8.97 1.17
CA VAL A 37 14.61 -9.10 2.63
C VAL A 37 13.40 -9.77 3.28
N THR A 38 12.18 -9.43 2.86
CA THR A 38 10.96 -10.07 3.40
C THR A 38 10.87 -11.54 3.04
N GLU A 39 11.34 -11.92 1.86
CA GLU A 39 11.47 -13.32 1.45
C GLU A 39 12.56 -14.05 2.24
N ALA A 40 13.75 -13.46 2.37
CA ALA A 40 14.87 -14.05 3.11
C ALA A 40 14.55 -14.26 4.60
N LEU A 41 13.80 -13.33 5.19
CA LEU A 41 13.41 -13.36 6.61
C LEU A 41 11.99 -13.89 6.82
N ARG A 42 11.41 -14.58 5.83
CA ARG A 42 10.05 -15.14 5.93
C ARG A 42 9.80 -15.95 7.22
N PRO A 43 10.73 -16.75 7.77
CA PRO A 43 10.51 -17.44 9.05
C PRO A 43 10.22 -16.53 10.25
N TYR A 44 10.59 -15.25 10.15
CA TYR A 44 10.41 -14.24 11.19
C TYR A 44 9.17 -13.36 10.96
N LYS A 45 8.34 -13.67 9.95
CA LYS A 45 7.15 -12.88 9.66
C LYS A 45 6.18 -12.90 10.84
N ASN A 46 5.43 -11.80 11.00
CA ASN A 46 4.24 -11.77 11.84
C ASN A 46 3.02 -12.29 11.05
N HIS A 47 1.80 -11.94 11.49
CA HIS A 47 0.56 -12.41 10.87
C HIS A 47 0.21 -11.75 9.52
N LEU A 48 0.83 -10.63 9.16
CA LEU A 48 0.51 -9.89 7.94
C LEU A 48 0.94 -10.64 6.68
N ASN A 49 0.16 -10.48 5.62
CA ASN A 49 0.48 -10.97 4.29
C ASN A 49 1.07 -9.83 3.45
N MET A 50 2.31 -10.02 3.01
CA MET A 50 3.03 -9.01 2.21
C MET A 50 2.90 -9.36 0.73
N HIS A 51 2.55 -8.36 -0.08
CA HIS A 51 2.46 -8.44 -1.54
C HIS A 51 3.31 -7.32 -2.16
N PHE A 52 3.92 -7.58 -3.31
CA PHE A 52 4.82 -6.65 -3.97
C PHE A 52 4.39 -6.47 -5.41
N VAL A 53 4.21 -5.22 -5.85
CA VAL A 53 3.74 -4.88 -7.20
C VAL A 53 4.68 -3.85 -7.80
N SER A 54 5.41 -4.27 -8.83
CA SER A 54 6.43 -3.43 -9.49
C SER A 54 6.37 -3.41 -11.00
N ASN A 55 5.62 -4.32 -11.60
CA ASN A 55 5.50 -4.36 -13.05
C ASN A 55 4.44 -3.37 -13.51
N VAL A 56 4.70 -2.64 -14.59
CA VAL A 56 3.72 -1.74 -15.21
C VAL A 56 2.63 -2.51 -15.97
N ASP A 57 2.90 -3.77 -16.35
CA ASP A 57 1.87 -4.68 -16.84
C ASP A 57 0.75 -4.82 -15.78
N GLY A 58 -0.46 -4.42 -16.17
CA GLY A 58 -1.65 -4.43 -15.32
C GLY A 58 -2.02 -5.80 -14.77
N THR A 59 -1.50 -6.89 -15.35
CA THR A 59 -1.65 -8.24 -14.82
C THR A 59 -1.16 -8.35 -13.38
N HIS A 60 -0.02 -7.71 -13.05
CA HIS A 60 0.59 -7.87 -11.73
C HIS A 60 -0.29 -7.30 -10.61
N ILE A 61 -0.78 -6.07 -10.80
CA ILE A 61 -1.71 -5.46 -9.84
C ILE A 61 -3.06 -6.19 -9.84
N ALA A 62 -3.61 -6.54 -11.01
CA ALA A 62 -4.90 -7.21 -11.09
C ALA A 62 -4.92 -8.57 -10.37
N GLU A 63 -3.89 -9.40 -10.54
CA GLU A 63 -3.78 -10.70 -9.86
C GLU A 63 -3.53 -10.56 -8.35
N THR A 64 -2.87 -9.47 -7.94
CA THR A 64 -2.68 -9.18 -6.51
C THR A 64 -4.00 -8.77 -5.86
N LEU A 65 -4.75 -7.86 -6.50
CA LEU A 65 -6.02 -7.33 -5.97
C LEU A 65 -7.12 -8.40 -5.86
N LYS A 66 -7.08 -9.47 -6.64
CA LYS A 66 -7.99 -10.63 -6.51
C LYS A 66 -7.81 -11.41 -5.21
N LYS A 67 -6.66 -11.29 -4.55
CA LYS A 67 -6.29 -12.09 -3.37
C LYS A 67 -6.56 -11.37 -2.05
N VAL A 68 -6.86 -10.08 -2.09
CA VAL A 68 -6.93 -9.21 -0.90
C VAL A 68 -8.31 -8.59 -0.72
N ASN A 69 -8.59 -8.08 0.49
CA ASN A 69 -9.87 -7.45 0.84
C ASN A 69 -9.68 -5.93 1.08
N PRO A 70 -10.45 -5.05 0.40
CA PRO A 70 -10.31 -3.60 0.56
C PRO A 70 -10.58 -3.11 1.99
N GLU A 71 -11.32 -3.86 2.82
CA GLU A 71 -11.55 -3.51 4.22
C GLU A 71 -10.34 -3.74 5.14
N THR A 72 -9.39 -4.59 4.74
CA THR A 72 -8.28 -5.05 5.59
C THR A 72 -6.90 -4.96 4.91
N THR A 73 -6.81 -4.24 3.79
CA THR A 73 -5.55 -4.07 3.03
C THR A 73 -4.97 -2.68 3.23
N LEU A 74 -3.69 -2.59 3.54
CA LEU A 74 -2.92 -1.34 3.52
C LEU A 74 -2.03 -1.31 2.27
N VAL A 75 -2.04 -0.21 1.53
CA VAL A 75 -1.21 0.00 0.33
C VAL A 75 -0.10 0.99 0.67
N LEU A 76 1.15 0.60 0.41
CA LEU A 76 2.33 1.46 0.53
C LEU A 76 2.74 1.91 -0.86
N VAL A 77 2.74 3.21 -1.12
CA VAL A 77 3.15 3.78 -2.42
C VAL A 77 4.58 4.31 -2.31
N ALA A 78 5.52 3.56 -2.87
CA ALA A 78 6.94 3.79 -2.73
C ALA A 78 7.55 4.49 -3.97
N SER A 79 7.47 5.82 -3.99
CA SER A 79 8.09 6.66 -5.02
C SER A 79 8.57 7.97 -4.42
N LYS A 80 9.89 8.21 -4.49
CA LYS A 80 10.53 9.43 -3.97
C LYS A 80 9.88 10.71 -4.53
N THR A 81 9.62 10.75 -5.83
CA THR A 81 9.02 11.91 -6.50
C THR A 81 7.49 11.88 -6.46
N PHE A 82 6.89 10.71 -6.18
CA PHE A 82 5.45 10.46 -6.29
C PHE A 82 4.87 10.69 -7.68
N THR A 83 5.73 10.58 -8.71
CA THR A 83 5.38 10.80 -10.11
C THR A 83 5.91 9.72 -11.04
N THR A 84 6.60 8.70 -10.51
CA THR A 84 7.09 7.55 -11.27
C THR A 84 5.92 6.87 -11.98
N GLN A 85 5.94 6.82 -13.31
CA GLN A 85 4.78 6.45 -14.12
C GLN A 85 4.25 5.06 -13.74
N GLU A 86 5.11 4.06 -13.67
CA GLU A 86 4.76 2.67 -13.38
C GLU A 86 4.18 2.52 -11.97
N THR A 87 4.79 3.18 -10.98
CA THR A 87 4.32 3.18 -9.59
C THR A 87 2.98 3.87 -9.46
N MET A 88 2.80 5.04 -10.09
CA MET A 88 1.55 5.81 -9.99
C MET A 88 0.42 5.18 -10.77
N THR A 89 0.68 4.55 -11.92
CA THR A 89 -0.33 3.76 -12.65
C THR A 89 -0.87 2.62 -11.79
N ASN A 90 0.01 1.89 -11.11
CA ASN A 90 -0.40 0.82 -10.18
C ASN A 90 -1.09 1.38 -8.93
N ALA A 91 -0.59 2.47 -8.36
CA ALA A 91 -1.20 3.11 -7.19
C ALA A 91 -2.62 3.63 -7.48
N ASN A 92 -2.83 4.25 -8.65
CA ASN A 92 -4.16 4.68 -9.09
C ASN A 92 -5.08 3.48 -9.33
N SER A 93 -4.57 2.38 -9.92
CA SER A 93 -5.35 1.16 -10.09
C SER A 93 -5.80 0.56 -8.75
N ALA A 94 -4.91 0.55 -7.74
CA ALA A 94 -5.26 0.14 -6.38
C ALA A 94 -6.25 1.11 -5.71
N ARG A 95 -6.10 2.42 -5.91
CA ARG A 95 -7.02 3.46 -5.42
C ARG A 95 -8.42 3.27 -5.99
N ASP A 96 -8.55 3.08 -7.29
CA ASP A 96 -9.83 2.89 -7.96
C ASP A 96 -10.51 1.60 -7.50
N TRP A 97 -9.75 0.51 -7.38
CA TRP A 97 -10.24 -0.75 -6.80
C TRP A 97 -10.74 -0.57 -5.36
N PHE A 98 -10.00 0.16 -4.53
CA PHE A 98 -10.38 0.43 -3.15
C PHE A 98 -11.66 1.26 -3.07
N LEU A 99 -11.74 2.37 -3.83
CA LEU A 99 -12.89 3.26 -3.85
C LEU A 99 -14.14 2.63 -4.48
N ALA A 100 -13.98 1.64 -5.35
CA ALA A 100 -15.10 0.83 -5.82
C ALA A 100 -15.84 0.13 -4.67
N SER A 101 -15.17 -0.13 -3.53
CA SER A 101 -15.76 -0.71 -2.32
C SER A 101 -16.02 0.31 -1.22
N ALA A 102 -15.03 1.15 -0.91
CA ALA A 102 -15.09 2.11 0.19
C ALA A 102 -15.98 3.34 -0.10
N LYS A 103 -16.18 3.68 -1.38
CA LYS A 103 -16.99 4.79 -1.93
C LYS A 103 -16.54 6.21 -1.55
N ASP A 104 -16.08 6.43 -0.33
CA ASP A 104 -15.62 7.73 0.17
C ASP A 104 -14.10 7.86 0.08
N GLU A 105 -13.62 8.94 -0.55
CA GLU A 105 -12.20 9.24 -0.67
C GLU A 105 -11.53 9.53 0.68
N ALA A 106 -12.28 9.98 1.69
CA ALA A 106 -11.75 10.19 3.04
C ALA A 106 -11.19 8.89 3.66
N HIS A 107 -11.58 7.72 3.14
CA HIS A 107 -11.09 6.43 3.59
C HIS A 107 -9.68 6.08 3.06
N ILE A 108 -9.16 6.80 2.06
CA ILE A 108 -7.80 6.62 1.53
C ILE A 108 -6.76 6.78 2.64
N ALA A 109 -6.92 7.79 3.52
CA ALA A 109 -6.01 8.06 4.62
C ALA A 109 -5.86 6.90 5.63
N LYS A 110 -6.78 5.92 5.63
CA LYS A 110 -6.70 4.71 6.47
C LYS A 110 -6.07 3.50 5.77
N HIS A 111 -5.98 3.53 4.44
CA HIS A 111 -5.61 2.37 3.62
C HIS A 111 -4.44 2.63 2.68
N PHE A 112 -3.92 3.86 2.65
CA PHE A 112 -2.76 4.24 1.85
C PHE A 112 -1.76 5.01 2.70
N ALA A 113 -0.49 4.66 2.55
CA ALA A 113 0.66 5.39 3.09
C ALA A 113 1.68 5.60 1.97
N ALA A 114 2.52 6.62 2.10
CA ALA A 114 3.54 6.95 1.11
C ALA A 114 4.94 6.71 1.67
N LEU A 115 5.89 6.37 0.79
CA LEU A 115 7.32 6.47 1.06
C LEU A 115 7.88 7.46 0.04
N SER A 116 7.82 8.74 0.39
CA SER A 116 8.08 9.84 -0.54
C SER A 116 8.60 11.08 0.17
N THR A 117 9.16 12.02 -0.59
CA THR A 117 9.49 13.37 -0.10
C THR A 117 8.58 14.45 -0.69
N ASN A 118 7.62 14.08 -1.54
CA ASN A 118 6.73 15.01 -2.22
C ASN A 118 5.37 15.12 -1.50
N ALA A 119 5.33 15.84 -0.38
CA ALA A 119 4.12 15.99 0.44
C ALA A 119 2.91 16.50 -0.36
N LYS A 120 3.14 17.40 -1.33
CA LYS A 120 2.06 18.00 -2.14
C LYS A 120 1.33 16.96 -2.99
N GLU A 121 2.06 16.10 -3.69
CA GLU A 121 1.42 15.07 -4.54
C GLU A 121 0.83 13.92 -3.69
N VAL A 122 1.41 13.63 -2.52
CA VAL A 122 0.87 12.66 -1.55
C VAL A 122 -0.47 13.14 -0.98
N GLU A 123 -0.55 14.39 -0.53
CA GLU A 123 -1.80 15.00 -0.04
C GLU A 123 -2.86 15.04 -1.13
N LYS A 124 -2.49 15.44 -2.36
CA LYS A 124 -3.38 15.45 -3.53
C LYS A 124 -3.94 14.07 -3.87
N PHE A 125 -3.19 12.99 -3.60
CA PHE A 125 -3.66 11.62 -3.79
C PHE A 125 -4.70 11.20 -2.74
N GLY A 126 -4.74 11.89 -1.60
CA GLY A 126 -5.64 11.63 -0.47
C GLY A 126 -4.98 10.91 0.71
N ILE A 127 -3.64 10.77 0.71
CA ILE A 127 -2.88 10.20 1.82
C ILE A 127 -2.63 11.30 2.87
N ASP A 128 -2.87 10.97 4.13
CA ASP A 128 -2.46 11.82 5.25
C ASP A 128 -0.92 11.87 5.33
N THR A 129 -0.37 13.08 5.25
CA THR A 129 1.09 13.32 5.27
C THR A 129 1.75 12.95 6.60
N ALA A 130 0.99 12.67 7.67
CA ALA A 130 1.51 12.03 8.86
C ALA A 130 1.93 10.55 8.63
N ASN A 131 1.51 9.95 7.51
CA ASN A 131 1.82 8.58 7.08
C ASN A 131 2.65 8.57 5.78
N MET A 132 3.60 9.51 5.67
CA MET A 132 4.63 9.65 4.62
C MET A 132 6.03 9.29 5.14
#